data_AF-A0A818UN88-F1
#
_entry.id   AF-A0A818UN88-F1
#
_cell.length_a   1.000
_cell.length_b   1.000
_cell.length_c   1.000
_cell.angle_alpha   90.00
_cell.angle_beta   90.00
_cell.angle_gamma   90.00
#
_symmetry.space_group_name_H-M   'P 1'
#
loop_
_entity.id
_entity.type
_entity.pdbx_description
1 polymer ?
#
loop_
_entity_poly.entity_id
_entity_poly.type
_entity_poly.pdbx_seq_one_letter_code
_entity_poly.pdbx_strand_id
1 'polypeptide(L)'
;MGIKRKIEENIDEPEKKNKLDQIFPIEIFIKNLKDPESSFLALSEFNEHVRHLSSQEEIDQLMENFLQYLKSNLNDVLALITEEKRKSSENITLYRFLTTLLEYFSRKNDLILSETIIKKFVSISNSIYTIYFMLSSHSTASHLKITLRFLISMIQQNEFSARLIFSLIDFKRLCWKPLFKRRDIRDSEDVRYWVIKFFLSPLIYQHIDTIRNLIKEPNIFHEIFNGLVNDSRHTIEFILGEIRTNIIMVPGVTKTDKIHLFDDRNLKSLIRLYNWTGQQKQKDIIKTKKKNKFDESLDFDEMEVKESSDRNEVRRINHTFMMIILNSKNYGINFFDTNFGTSTKIIEIGTKHYLFLEQESN
;
A
#
# COMPACT_ATOMS: atom_id res chain seq x y z
N MET A 1 -34.42 -59.53 -30.34
CA MET A 1 -33.56 -60.42 -29.52
C MET A 1 -32.13 -60.15 -29.97
N GLY A 2 -31.32 -59.32 -29.34
CA GLY A 2 -30.91 -59.32 -27.94
C GLY A 2 -29.38 -59.39 -27.96
N ILE A 3 -28.70 -58.25 -28.10
CA ILE A 3 -27.24 -58.16 -28.01
C ILE A 3 -26.88 -57.04 -27.04
N LYS A 4 -26.09 -57.45 -26.05
CA LYS A 4 -25.75 -56.77 -24.80
C LYS A 4 -24.94 -55.48 -25.04
N ARG A 5 -25.30 -54.43 -24.29
CA ARG A 5 -24.49 -53.21 -24.08
C ARG A 5 -23.12 -53.59 -23.52
N LYS A 6 -22.05 -53.15 -24.18
CA LYS A 6 -20.72 -53.05 -23.57
C LYS A 6 -20.69 -51.77 -22.74
N ILE A 7 -20.33 -51.93 -21.48
CA ILE A 7 -19.96 -50.86 -20.55
C ILE A 7 -18.52 -50.51 -20.91
N GLU A 8 -18.30 -49.30 -21.44
CA GLU A 8 -16.98 -48.71 -21.51
C GLU A 8 -16.71 -48.08 -20.14
N GLU A 9 -15.89 -48.75 -19.34
CA GLU A 9 -15.27 -48.17 -18.16
C GLU A 9 -14.29 -47.09 -18.65
N ASN A 10 -14.67 -45.84 -18.42
CA ASN A 10 -13.79 -44.68 -18.48
C ASN A 10 -12.61 -44.95 -17.55
N ILE A 11 -11.45 -45.21 -18.12
CA ILE A 11 -10.19 -45.18 -17.40
C ILE A 11 -9.93 -43.70 -17.10
N ASP A 12 -10.25 -43.30 -15.88
CA ASP A 12 -9.85 -42.01 -15.33
C ASP A 12 -8.35 -41.83 -15.55
N GLU A 13 -8.00 -40.89 -16.43
CA GLU A 13 -6.67 -40.29 -16.42
C GLU A 13 -6.44 -39.72 -15.02
N PRO A 14 -5.38 -40.10 -14.30
CA PRO A 14 -5.14 -39.53 -12.99
C PRO A 14 -4.84 -38.04 -13.18
N GLU A 15 -5.77 -37.21 -12.69
CA GLU A 15 -5.54 -35.81 -12.39
C GLU A 15 -4.15 -35.68 -11.75
N LYS A 16 -3.31 -34.77 -12.28
CA LYS A 16 -2.03 -34.38 -11.68
C LYS A 16 -2.26 -33.65 -10.34
N LYS A 17 -2.74 -34.35 -9.33
CA LYS A 17 -2.50 -34.06 -7.92
C LYS A 17 -1.19 -34.75 -7.58
N ASN A 18 -0.20 -33.98 -7.09
CA ASN A 18 0.94 -34.40 -6.27
C ASN A 18 2.20 -33.58 -6.59
N LYS A 19 2.32 -32.44 -5.90
CA LYS A 19 3.58 -31.76 -5.55
C LYS A 19 3.41 -30.70 -4.44
N LEU A 20 2.17 -30.45 -3.98
CA LEU A 20 1.82 -29.36 -3.05
C LEU A 20 1.83 -29.76 -1.57
N ASP A 21 1.87 -31.06 -1.23
CA ASP A 21 1.85 -31.55 0.17
C ASP A 21 3.26 -31.83 0.74
N GLN A 22 4.33 -31.48 0.02
CA GLN A 22 5.68 -31.67 0.54
C GLN A 22 6.08 -30.52 1.45
N ILE A 23 6.31 -30.87 2.74
CA ILE A 23 6.97 -30.01 3.72
C ILE A 23 8.23 -29.42 3.10
N PHE A 24 8.37 -28.10 3.14
CA PHE A 24 9.56 -27.42 2.62
C PHE A 24 10.83 -27.94 3.32
N PRO A 25 11.87 -28.38 2.59
CA PRO A 25 13.05 -28.98 3.18
C PRO A 25 13.98 -27.90 3.77
N ILE A 26 13.64 -27.43 4.98
CA ILE A 26 14.32 -26.33 5.67
C ILE A 26 15.82 -26.59 5.83
N GLU A 27 16.23 -27.82 6.14
CA GLU A 27 17.64 -28.19 6.29
C GLU A 27 18.44 -28.02 5.00
N ILE A 28 17.84 -28.37 3.85
CA ILE A 28 18.46 -28.20 2.54
C ILE A 28 18.53 -26.72 2.19
N PHE A 29 17.44 -25.98 2.44
CA PHE A 29 17.41 -24.53 2.27
C PHE A 29 18.51 -23.84 3.07
N ILE A 30 18.64 -24.17 4.35
CA ILE A 30 19.68 -23.68 5.26
C ILE A 30 21.08 -23.97 4.72
N LYS A 31 21.32 -25.20 4.27
CA LYS A 31 22.62 -25.60 3.71
C LYS A 31 22.96 -24.77 2.48
N ASN A 32 22.01 -24.59 1.57
CA ASN A 32 22.19 -23.81 0.35
C ASN A 32 22.27 -22.30 0.63
N LEU A 33 21.67 -21.82 1.70
CA LEU A 33 21.73 -20.41 2.10
C LEU A 33 23.15 -19.97 2.47
N LYS A 34 23.95 -20.90 3.03
CA LYS A 34 25.35 -20.67 3.43
C LYS A 34 26.32 -20.63 2.26
N ASP A 35 25.95 -21.22 1.14
CA ASP A 35 26.79 -21.31 -0.04
C ASP A 35 26.52 -20.11 -0.96
N PRO A 36 27.51 -19.22 -1.21
CA PRO A 36 27.33 -18.04 -2.06
C PRO A 36 26.78 -18.37 -3.45
N GLU A 37 27.14 -19.52 -4.03
CA GLU A 37 26.73 -19.90 -5.39
C GLU A 37 25.26 -20.35 -5.47
N SER A 38 24.72 -20.93 -4.40
CA SER A 38 23.34 -21.45 -4.36
C SER A 38 22.37 -20.62 -3.51
N SER A 39 22.86 -19.65 -2.73
CA SER A 39 22.06 -18.82 -1.82
C SER A 39 20.84 -18.16 -2.47
N PHE A 40 21.00 -17.50 -3.62
CA PHE A 40 19.90 -16.81 -4.29
C PHE A 40 18.92 -17.76 -4.98
N LEU A 41 19.39 -18.93 -5.42
CA LEU A 41 18.52 -19.98 -5.92
C LEU A 41 17.64 -20.50 -4.78
N ALA A 42 18.24 -20.79 -3.62
CA ALA A 42 17.53 -21.23 -2.42
C ALA A 42 16.51 -20.20 -1.95
N LEU A 43 16.86 -18.90 -1.94
CA LEU A 43 15.92 -17.83 -1.62
C LEU A 43 14.77 -17.74 -2.64
N SER A 44 15.04 -17.98 -3.92
CA SER A 44 14.01 -17.99 -4.96
C SER A 44 13.05 -19.16 -4.77
N GLU A 45 13.57 -20.37 -4.48
CA GLU A 45 12.76 -21.56 -4.19
C GLU A 45 11.90 -21.37 -2.94
N PHE A 46 12.47 -20.79 -1.87
CA PHE A 46 11.72 -20.43 -0.67
C PHE A 46 10.57 -19.47 -0.98
N ASN A 47 10.86 -18.40 -1.71
CA ASN A 47 9.86 -17.39 -2.07
C ASN A 47 8.73 -17.95 -2.94
N GLU A 48 9.04 -18.84 -3.89
CA GLU A 48 8.02 -19.50 -4.71
C GLU A 48 7.22 -20.51 -3.88
N HIS A 49 7.84 -21.24 -2.95
CA HIS A 49 7.11 -22.10 -2.03
C HIS A 49 6.11 -21.30 -1.17
N VAL A 50 6.56 -20.21 -0.54
CA VAL A 50 5.68 -19.30 0.24
C VAL A 50 4.53 -18.76 -0.60
N ARG A 51 4.76 -18.48 -1.89
CA ARG A 51 3.72 -18.00 -2.80
C ARG A 51 2.64 -19.04 -3.11
N HIS A 52 2.98 -20.32 -3.02
CA HIS A 52 2.06 -21.44 -3.25
C HIS A 52 1.31 -21.87 -2.00
N LEU A 53 1.70 -21.40 -0.81
CA LEU A 53 0.95 -21.63 0.42
C LEU A 53 -0.40 -20.89 0.35
N SER A 54 -1.45 -21.60 0.75
CA SER A 54 -2.84 -21.17 0.58
C SER A 54 -3.35 -20.37 1.79
N SER A 55 -2.73 -20.55 2.95
CA SER A 55 -3.15 -19.91 4.20
C SER A 55 -2.01 -19.22 4.93
N GLN A 56 -2.36 -18.21 5.74
CA GLN A 56 -1.40 -17.54 6.61
C GLN A 56 -0.84 -18.47 7.68
N GLU A 57 -1.62 -19.48 8.10
CA GLU A 57 -1.23 -20.49 9.07
C GLU A 57 -0.10 -21.38 8.53
N GLU A 58 -0.16 -21.81 7.27
CA GLU A 58 0.92 -22.56 6.62
C GLU A 58 2.22 -21.75 6.56
N ILE A 59 2.12 -20.46 6.22
CA ILE A 59 3.28 -19.57 6.20
C ILE A 59 3.87 -19.46 7.61
N ASP A 60 3.04 -19.24 8.62
CA ASP A 60 3.52 -19.09 10.00
C ASP A 60 4.14 -20.39 10.53
N GLN A 61 3.62 -21.57 10.18
CA GLN A 61 4.24 -22.87 10.51
C GLN A 61 5.61 -23.06 9.86
N LEU A 62 5.74 -22.72 8.57
CA LEU A 62 7.03 -22.74 7.87
C LEU A 62 8.04 -21.81 8.56
N MET A 63 7.60 -20.61 8.93
CA MET A 63 8.43 -19.60 9.58
C MET A 63 8.80 -19.98 11.02
N GLU A 64 7.93 -20.66 11.77
CA GLU A 64 8.24 -21.21 13.09
C GLU A 64 9.38 -22.24 13.02
N ASN A 65 9.30 -23.16 12.06
CA ASN A 65 10.35 -24.14 11.83
C ASN A 65 11.68 -23.47 11.42
N PHE A 66 11.61 -22.43 10.58
CA PHE A 66 12.80 -21.66 10.19
C PHE A 66 13.38 -20.81 11.35
N LEU A 67 12.53 -20.30 12.24
CA LEU A 67 12.95 -19.49 13.39
C LEU A 67 13.89 -20.25 14.33
N GLN A 68 13.66 -21.56 14.50
CA GLN A 68 14.53 -22.39 15.33
C GLN A 68 15.97 -22.42 14.80
N TYR A 69 16.15 -22.38 13.47
CA TYR A 69 17.46 -22.22 12.85
C TYR A 69 18.03 -20.81 13.05
N LEU A 70 17.22 -19.78 12.77
CA LEU A 70 17.63 -18.38 12.84
C LEU A 70 18.20 -17.97 14.19
N LYS A 71 17.60 -18.44 15.29
CA LYS A 71 18.04 -18.11 16.66
C LYS A 71 19.51 -18.47 16.91
N SER A 72 20.00 -19.53 16.26
CA SER A 72 21.40 -19.99 16.40
C SER A 72 22.30 -19.54 15.24
N ASN A 73 21.74 -19.04 14.14
CA ASN A 73 22.47 -18.81 12.88
C ASN A 73 22.11 -17.47 12.21
N LEU A 74 21.71 -16.46 12.99
CA LEU A 74 21.29 -15.16 12.47
C LEU A 74 22.34 -14.53 11.54
N ASN A 75 23.63 -14.75 11.82
CA ASN A 75 24.74 -14.24 11.02
C ASN A 75 24.67 -14.65 9.54
N ASP A 76 24.11 -15.81 9.21
CA ASP A 76 24.00 -16.25 7.80
C ASP A 76 23.02 -15.36 7.03
N VAL A 77 21.88 -15.03 7.65
CA VAL A 77 20.92 -14.08 7.07
C VAL A 77 21.49 -12.65 7.06
N LEU A 78 22.25 -12.26 8.08
CA LEU A 78 22.89 -10.94 8.09
C LEU A 78 23.99 -10.84 7.01
N ALA A 79 24.69 -11.93 6.69
CA ALA A 79 25.67 -11.99 5.60
C ALA A 79 25.00 -11.78 4.24
N LEU A 80 23.81 -12.35 4.03
CA LEU A 80 22.98 -12.07 2.85
C LEU A 80 22.52 -10.63 2.76
N ILE A 81 22.60 -9.84 3.83
CA ILE A 81 22.30 -8.40 3.75
C ILE A 81 23.58 -7.66 3.31
N THR A 82 24.76 -8.01 3.84
CA THR A 82 26.02 -7.24 3.73
C THR A 82 26.58 -6.92 2.36
N GLU A 83 26.26 -7.66 1.31
CA GLU A 83 26.89 -7.45 0.00
C GLU A 83 26.42 -6.13 -0.63
N GLU A 84 27.37 -5.29 -1.03
CA GLU A 84 27.05 -3.94 -1.50
C GLU A 84 26.61 -3.86 -2.96
N LYS A 85 26.94 -4.87 -3.79
CA LYS A 85 26.66 -4.88 -5.23
C LYS A 85 25.90 -6.13 -5.63
N ARG A 86 24.66 -5.94 -6.07
CA ARG A 86 23.77 -7.01 -6.53
C ARG A 86 22.99 -6.59 -7.77
N LYS A 87 22.59 -7.57 -8.57
CA LYS A 87 21.64 -7.36 -9.66
C LYS A 87 20.26 -7.02 -9.08
N SER A 88 19.43 -6.32 -9.86
CA SER A 88 18.07 -5.98 -9.43
C SER A 88 17.23 -7.20 -9.06
N SER A 89 17.40 -8.32 -9.79
CA SER A 89 16.70 -9.58 -9.50
C SER A 89 17.05 -10.16 -8.15
N GLU A 90 18.34 -10.17 -7.79
CA GLU A 90 18.85 -10.66 -6.50
C GLU A 90 18.32 -9.81 -5.34
N ASN A 91 18.36 -8.47 -5.48
CA ASN A 91 17.76 -7.56 -4.50
C ASN A 91 16.27 -7.82 -4.31
N ILE A 92 15.52 -8.06 -5.38
CA ILE A 92 14.09 -8.36 -5.29
C ILE A 92 13.82 -9.70 -4.60
N THR A 93 14.59 -10.73 -4.89
CA THR A 93 14.50 -12.03 -4.22
C THR A 93 14.79 -11.88 -2.72
N LEU A 94 15.83 -11.13 -2.35
CA LEU A 94 16.16 -10.83 -0.97
C LEU A 94 15.05 -10.03 -0.26
N TYR A 95 14.57 -8.95 -0.87
CA TYR A 95 13.53 -8.09 -0.29
C TYR A 95 12.23 -8.84 -0.07
N ARG A 96 11.86 -9.76 -0.97
CA ARG A 96 10.69 -10.62 -0.78
C ARG A 96 10.87 -11.54 0.42
N PHE A 97 12.02 -12.20 0.52
CA PHE A 97 12.33 -13.06 1.66
C PHE A 97 12.32 -12.31 3.00
N LEU A 98 13.00 -11.16 3.06
CA LEU A 98 13.04 -10.32 4.26
C LEU A 98 11.66 -9.75 4.61
N THR A 99 10.81 -9.47 3.62
CA THR A 99 9.43 -9.04 3.87
C THR A 99 8.65 -10.12 4.60
N THR A 100 8.71 -11.38 4.14
CA THR A 100 8.04 -12.51 4.80
C THR A 100 8.54 -12.68 6.24
N LEU A 101 9.86 -12.57 6.46
CA LEU A 101 10.47 -12.61 7.79
C LEU A 101 9.93 -11.52 8.71
N LEU A 102 9.97 -10.27 8.25
CA LEU A 102 9.54 -9.11 9.04
C LEU A 102 8.04 -9.14 9.32
N GLU A 103 7.21 -9.52 8.34
CA GLU A 103 5.77 -9.71 8.54
C GLU A 103 5.49 -10.78 9.61
N TYR A 104 6.24 -11.89 9.59
CA TYR A 104 6.15 -12.92 10.63
C TYR A 104 6.61 -12.43 12.01
N PHE A 105 7.74 -11.73 12.11
CA PHE A 105 8.22 -11.16 13.38
C PHE A 105 7.26 -10.13 13.95
N SER A 106 6.62 -9.31 13.10
CA SER A 106 5.58 -8.38 13.52
C SER A 106 4.40 -9.11 14.18
N ARG A 107 3.91 -10.21 13.57
CA ARG A 107 2.82 -11.03 14.13
C ARG A 107 3.21 -11.72 15.44
N LYS A 108 4.46 -12.17 15.57
CA LYS A 108 4.98 -12.82 16.78
C LYS A 108 5.55 -11.85 17.82
N ASN A 109 5.54 -10.54 17.53
CA ASN A 109 6.14 -9.49 18.36
C ASN A 109 7.63 -9.73 18.69
N ASP A 110 8.39 -10.30 17.75
CA ASP A 110 9.84 -10.53 17.88
C ASP A 110 10.65 -9.29 17.45
N LEU A 111 10.63 -8.27 18.31
CA LEU A 111 11.25 -6.97 18.03
C LEU A 111 12.78 -7.05 17.94
N ILE A 112 13.41 -8.01 18.64
CA ILE A 112 14.87 -8.10 18.70
C ILE A 112 15.41 -8.56 17.34
N LEU A 113 14.84 -9.61 16.76
CA LEU A 113 15.27 -10.11 15.45
C LEU A 113 14.94 -9.10 14.34
N SER A 114 13.75 -8.50 14.39
CA SER A 114 13.34 -7.53 13.37
C SER A 114 14.21 -6.27 13.37
N GLU A 115 14.49 -5.69 14.54
CA GLU A 115 15.40 -4.56 14.65
C GLU A 115 16.83 -4.89 14.22
N THR A 116 17.30 -6.10 14.51
CA THR A 116 18.66 -6.52 14.11
C THR A 116 18.78 -6.57 12.58
N ILE A 117 17.79 -7.14 11.89
CA ILE A 117 17.74 -7.16 10.42
C ILE A 117 17.67 -5.73 9.85
N ILE A 118 16.80 -4.88 10.41
CA ILE A 118 16.61 -3.51 9.93
C ILE A 118 17.89 -2.68 10.10
N LYS A 119 18.49 -2.72 11.30
CA LYS A 119 19.76 -2.01 11.57
C LYS A 119 20.87 -2.50 10.65
N LYS A 120 20.92 -3.82 10.38
CA LYS A 120 21.89 -4.37 9.45
C LYS A 120 21.68 -3.87 8.03
N PHE A 121 20.44 -3.87 7.54
CA PHE A 121 20.11 -3.35 6.21
C PHE A 121 20.49 -1.87 6.07
N VAL A 122 20.10 -1.04 7.03
CA VAL A 122 20.40 0.40 7.05
C VAL A 122 21.90 0.68 7.17
N SER A 123 22.67 -0.17 7.87
CA SER A 123 24.12 0.00 8.03
C SER A 123 24.92 -0.10 6.74
N ILE A 124 24.33 -0.64 5.67
CA ILE A 124 24.99 -0.74 4.36
C ILE A 124 25.00 0.63 3.69
N SER A 125 26.22 1.08 3.36
CA SER A 125 26.52 2.38 2.76
C SER A 125 25.58 2.76 1.60
N ASN A 126 25.27 1.79 0.73
CA ASN A 126 24.48 2.00 -0.48
C ASN A 126 23.03 1.52 -0.41
N SER A 127 22.54 1.07 0.75
CA SER A 127 21.18 0.52 0.90
C SER A 127 20.09 1.45 0.35
N ILE A 128 20.13 2.73 0.74
CA ILE A 128 19.16 3.75 0.32
C ILE A 128 19.28 4.10 -1.16
N TYR A 129 20.50 4.15 -1.71
CA TYR A 129 20.69 4.36 -3.15
C TYR A 129 20.10 3.20 -3.96
N THR A 130 20.29 1.97 -3.51
CA THR A 130 19.67 0.78 -4.09
C THR A 130 18.15 0.88 -4.01
N ILE A 131 17.57 1.30 -2.87
CA ILE A 131 16.13 1.53 -2.75
C ILE A 131 15.64 2.54 -3.81
N TYR A 132 16.29 3.70 -3.97
CA TYR A 132 15.88 4.66 -4.99
C TYR A 132 16.01 4.14 -6.43
N PHE A 133 17.07 3.38 -6.71
CA PHE A 133 17.23 2.72 -8.00
C PHE A 133 16.08 1.74 -8.26
N MET A 134 15.72 0.93 -7.26
CA MET A 134 14.61 -0.02 -7.34
C MET A 134 13.24 0.68 -7.42
N LEU A 135 13.11 1.89 -6.87
CA LEU A 135 11.92 2.75 -6.95
C LEU A 135 11.89 3.66 -8.18
N SER A 136 12.84 3.53 -9.10
CA SER A 136 12.88 4.36 -10.31
C SER A 136 11.69 4.08 -11.25
N SER A 137 11.39 5.03 -12.14
CA SER A 137 10.31 4.91 -13.12
C SER A 137 10.49 3.75 -14.10
N HIS A 138 11.72 3.25 -14.26
CA HIS A 138 12.05 2.16 -15.18
C HIS A 138 11.82 0.77 -14.56
N SER A 139 11.66 0.67 -13.24
CA SER A 139 11.39 -0.60 -12.57
C SER A 139 10.04 -1.19 -12.99
N THR A 140 9.96 -2.53 -13.00
CA THR A 140 8.70 -3.23 -13.25
C THR A 140 7.72 -2.97 -12.10
N ALA A 141 6.42 -3.11 -12.37
CA ALA A 141 5.41 -2.96 -11.30
C ALA A 141 5.67 -3.96 -10.16
N SER A 142 6.05 -5.20 -10.47
CA SER A 142 6.44 -6.21 -9.48
C SER A 142 7.58 -5.74 -8.59
N HIS A 143 8.67 -5.22 -9.16
CA HIS A 143 9.82 -4.74 -8.41
C HIS A 143 9.46 -3.58 -7.47
N LEU A 144 8.65 -2.64 -7.97
CA LEU A 144 8.17 -1.50 -7.19
C LEU A 144 7.34 -1.97 -5.99
N LYS A 145 6.38 -2.87 -6.21
CA LYS A 145 5.52 -3.40 -5.14
C LYS A 145 6.32 -4.14 -4.08
N ILE A 146 7.27 -5.00 -4.47
CA ILE A 146 8.11 -5.74 -3.52
C ILE A 146 8.99 -4.80 -2.71
N THR A 147 9.59 -3.80 -3.35
CA THR A 147 10.42 -2.80 -2.67
C THR A 147 9.61 -1.97 -1.67
N LEU A 148 8.40 -1.53 -2.05
CA LEU A 148 7.50 -0.79 -1.16
C LEU A 148 7.01 -1.65 0.01
N ARG A 149 6.64 -2.91 -0.24
CA ARG A 149 6.25 -3.86 0.80
C ARG A 149 7.36 -4.13 1.79
N PHE A 150 8.60 -4.25 1.32
CA PHE A 150 9.76 -4.39 2.17
C PHE A 150 9.99 -3.17 3.07
N LEU A 151 9.87 -1.95 2.52
CA LEU A 151 9.94 -0.73 3.33
C LEU A 151 8.82 -0.67 4.38
N ILE A 152 7.59 -1.00 3.99
CA ILE A 152 6.42 -1.04 4.89
C ILE A 152 6.62 -2.07 6.00
N SER A 153 7.10 -3.28 5.69
CA SER A 153 7.31 -4.32 6.70
C SER A 153 8.39 -3.94 7.71
N MET A 154 9.40 -3.18 7.31
CA MET A 154 10.36 -2.58 8.25
C MET A 154 9.70 -1.53 9.16
N ILE A 155 8.88 -0.64 8.57
CA ILE A 155 8.18 0.42 9.31
C ILE A 155 7.21 -0.17 10.35
N GLN A 156 6.48 -1.22 9.99
CA GLN A 156 5.45 -1.84 10.83
C GLN A 156 5.97 -2.60 12.05
N GLN A 157 7.28 -2.71 12.24
CA GLN A 157 7.84 -3.40 13.41
C GLN A 157 7.58 -2.63 14.70
N ASN A 158 7.97 -1.36 14.74
CA ASN A 158 7.79 -0.47 15.88
C ASN A 158 8.05 0.99 15.48
N GLU A 159 7.72 1.92 16.39
CA GLU A 159 7.91 3.35 16.17
C GLU A 159 9.37 3.71 15.88
N PHE A 160 10.34 3.05 16.53
CA PHE A 160 11.76 3.31 16.32
C PHE A 160 12.16 3.00 14.86
N SER A 161 11.79 1.82 14.36
CA SER A 161 12.03 1.39 12.98
C SER A 161 11.33 2.30 11.98
N ALA A 162 10.10 2.73 12.26
CA ALA A 162 9.38 3.70 11.43
C ALA A 162 10.16 5.01 11.28
N ARG A 163 10.63 5.60 12.39
CA ARG A 163 11.42 6.83 12.38
C ARG A 163 12.77 6.64 11.70
N LEU A 164 13.46 5.52 11.97
CA LEU A 164 14.74 5.20 11.35
C LEU A 164 14.60 5.17 9.82
N ILE A 165 13.66 4.38 9.28
CA ILE A 165 13.45 4.30 7.84
C ILE A 165 13.03 5.66 7.25
N PHE A 166 12.09 6.37 7.87
CA PHE A 166 11.63 7.67 7.35
C PHE A 166 12.72 8.75 7.40
N SER A 167 13.65 8.69 8.36
CA SER A 167 14.79 9.62 8.42
C SER A 167 15.79 9.48 7.27
N LEU A 168 15.81 8.31 6.63
CA LEU A 168 16.71 7.99 5.51
C LEU A 168 16.09 8.32 4.15
N ILE A 169 14.78 8.55 4.11
CA ILE A 169 14.03 8.80 2.90
C ILE A 169 13.91 10.30 2.67
N ASP A 170 14.36 10.73 1.50
CA ASP A 170 14.18 12.07 0.98
C ASP A 170 12.86 12.11 0.19
N PHE A 171 11.84 12.72 0.81
CA PHE A 171 10.51 12.88 0.23
C PHE A 171 10.49 13.83 -0.99
N LYS A 172 11.54 14.63 -1.19
CA LYS A 172 11.66 15.55 -2.33
C LYS A 172 12.23 14.87 -3.57
N ARG A 173 12.67 13.61 -3.46
CA ARG A 173 13.16 12.84 -4.61
C ARG A 173 12.11 12.75 -5.70
N LEU A 174 12.55 13.00 -6.94
CA LEU A 174 11.69 12.99 -8.12
C LEU A 174 11.08 11.61 -8.44
N CYS A 175 11.61 10.53 -7.86
CA CYS A 175 11.10 9.18 -8.09
C CYS A 175 9.66 8.98 -7.58
N TRP A 176 9.21 9.71 -6.55
CA TRP A 176 7.90 9.47 -5.93
C TRP A 176 6.73 9.84 -6.84
N LYS A 177 6.79 11.01 -7.49
CA LYS A 177 5.69 11.56 -8.30
C LYS A 177 5.25 10.63 -9.44
N PRO A 178 6.16 10.03 -10.24
CA PRO A 178 5.78 9.02 -11.22
C PRO A 178 5.05 7.81 -10.63
N LEU A 179 5.40 7.36 -9.42
CA LEU A 179 4.81 6.17 -8.81
C LEU A 179 3.35 6.38 -8.41
N PHE A 180 2.98 7.58 -7.93
CA PHE A 180 1.58 7.94 -7.66
C PHE A 180 0.67 7.88 -8.89
N LYS A 181 1.24 7.89 -10.10
CA LYS A 181 0.51 7.82 -11.37
C LYS A 181 0.45 6.41 -11.95
N ARG A 182 1.18 5.44 -11.39
CA ARG A 182 1.21 4.05 -11.88
C ARG A 182 0.03 3.27 -11.31
N ARG A 183 -0.97 3.05 -12.15
CA ARG A 183 -2.23 2.39 -11.77
C ARG A 183 -2.55 1.19 -12.65
N ASP A 184 -3.17 0.15 -12.09
CA ASP A 184 -3.74 -0.97 -12.84
C ASP A 184 -5.10 -1.36 -12.26
N ILE A 185 -6.18 -1.13 -13.00
CA ILE A 185 -7.56 -1.45 -12.55
C ILE A 185 -7.72 -2.93 -12.20
N ARG A 186 -6.92 -3.81 -12.80
CA ARG A 186 -7.02 -5.27 -12.58
C ARG A 186 -6.29 -5.71 -11.32
N ASP A 187 -5.52 -4.82 -10.70
CA ASP A 187 -4.71 -5.06 -9.52
C ASP A 187 -5.18 -4.10 -8.43
N SER A 188 -6.00 -4.60 -7.50
CA SER A 188 -6.52 -3.79 -6.38
C SER A 188 -5.41 -3.22 -5.50
N GLU A 189 -4.23 -3.83 -5.53
CA GLU A 189 -3.02 -3.40 -4.84
C GLU A 189 -1.92 -3.02 -5.84
N ASP A 190 -2.26 -2.14 -6.77
CA ASP A 190 -1.31 -1.60 -7.76
C ASP A 190 -0.18 -0.78 -7.11
N VAL A 191 0.76 -0.29 -7.95
CA VAL A 191 1.91 0.49 -7.47
C VAL A 191 1.47 1.72 -6.68
N ARG A 192 0.46 2.46 -7.15
CA ARG A 192 -0.04 3.64 -6.44
C ARG A 192 -0.55 3.26 -5.05
N TYR A 193 -1.32 2.18 -4.92
CA TYR A 193 -1.80 1.70 -3.62
C TYR A 193 -0.63 1.50 -2.65
N TRP A 194 0.43 0.81 -3.07
CA TRP A 194 1.59 0.55 -2.21
C TRP A 194 2.41 1.80 -1.87
N VAL A 195 2.51 2.78 -2.79
CA VAL A 195 3.17 4.06 -2.52
C VAL A 195 2.41 4.82 -1.44
N ILE A 196 1.08 4.87 -1.54
CA ILE A 196 0.24 5.54 -0.55
C ILE A 196 0.35 4.82 0.80
N LYS A 197 0.25 3.49 0.80
CA LYS A 197 0.41 2.66 2.01
C LYS A 197 1.77 2.88 2.67
N PHE A 198 2.84 3.03 1.90
CA PHE A 198 4.16 3.40 2.42
C PHE A 198 4.15 4.75 3.14
N PHE A 199 3.63 5.81 2.52
CA PHE A 199 3.57 7.13 3.16
C PHE A 199 2.65 7.17 4.38
N LEU A 200 1.58 6.37 4.41
CA LEU A 200 0.66 6.31 5.56
C LEU A 200 1.14 5.38 6.68
N SER A 201 1.94 4.36 6.37
CA SER A 201 2.37 3.33 7.32
C SER A 201 2.98 3.82 8.64
N PRO A 202 3.86 4.82 8.73
CA PRO A 202 4.40 5.24 10.02
C PRO A 202 3.39 6.01 10.87
N LEU A 203 2.27 6.47 10.28
CA LEU A 203 1.28 7.28 10.99
C LEU A 203 0.53 6.46 12.06
N ILE A 204 0.55 5.13 11.95
CA ILE A 204 -0.03 4.22 12.96
C ILE A 204 0.55 4.43 14.37
N TYR A 205 1.80 4.88 14.47
CA TYR A 205 2.46 5.17 15.76
C TYR A 205 2.11 6.55 16.31
N GLN A 206 1.39 7.37 15.55
CA GLN A 206 0.92 8.71 15.94
C GLN A 206 2.01 9.65 16.49
N HIS A 207 3.27 9.42 16.11
CA HIS A 207 4.39 10.25 16.52
C HIS A 207 4.30 11.64 15.86
N ILE A 208 4.18 12.67 16.68
CA ILE A 208 3.81 14.03 16.23
C ILE A 208 4.81 14.60 15.24
N ASP A 209 6.11 14.46 15.46
CA ASP A 209 7.11 15.01 14.55
C ASP A 209 7.13 14.28 13.20
N THR A 210 6.85 12.98 13.20
CA THR A 210 6.75 12.19 11.96
C THR A 210 5.56 12.66 11.14
N ILE A 211 4.41 12.85 11.79
CA ILE A 211 3.20 13.39 11.15
C ILE A 211 3.48 14.78 10.58
N ARG A 212 4.04 15.69 11.38
CA ARG A 212 4.34 17.08 10.96
C ARG A 212 5.35 17.13 9.83
N ASN A 213 6.40 16.30 9.87
CA ASN A 213 7.39 16.24 8.79
C ASN A 213 6.76 15.79 7.47
N LEU A 214 5.84 14.82 7.52
CA LEU A 214 5.11 14.40 6.33
C LEU A 214 4.15 15.48 5.82
N ILE A 215 3.42 16.16 6.71
CA ILE A 215 2.52 17.29 6.35
C ILE A 215 3.29 18.44 5.68
N LYS A 216 4.52 18.71 6.14
CA LYS A 216 5.41 19.74 5.56
C LYS A 216 5.89 19.43 4.14
N GLU A 217 5.62 18.24 3.62
CA GLU A 217 5.90 17.86 2.23
C GLU A 217 4.59 17.87 1.40
N PRO A 218 4.09 19.06 1.02
CA PRO A 218 2.73 19.23 0.50
C PRO A 218 2.49 18.46 -0.81
N ASN A 219 3.55 18.17 -1.57
CA ASN A 219 3.45 17.43 -2.82
C ASN A 219 2.99 15.99 -2.60
N ILE A 220 3.33 15.36 -1.48
CA ILE A 220 2.93 13.97 -1.19
C ILE A 220 1.41 13.88 -1.04
N PHE A 221 0.84 14.66 -0.11
CA PHE A 221 -0.61 14.67 0.10
C PHE A 221 -1.37 15.20 -1.12
N HIS A 222 -0.79 16.15 -1.85
CA HIS A 222 -1.39 16.60 -3.11
C HIS A 222 -1.53 15.47 -4.15
N GLU A 223 -0.49 14.66 -4.35
CA GLU A 223 -0.55 13.51 -5.26
C GLU A 223 -1.48 12.39 -4.75
N ILE A 224 -1.62 12.25 -3.43
CA ILE A 224 -2.61 11.36 -2.80
C ILE A 224 -4.02 11.86 -3.12
N PHE A 225 -4.40 13.06 -2.66
CA PHE A 225 -5.76 13.57 -2.76
C PHE A 225 -6.21 13.78 -4.21
N ASN A 226 -5.36 14.37 -5.07
CA ASN A 226 -5.72 14.62 -6.47
C ASN A 226 -6.02 13.33 -7.25
N GLY A 227 -5.40 12.21 -6.86
CA GLY A 227 -5.64 10.93 -7.49
C GLY A 227 -6.88 10.18 -6.98
N LEU A 228 -7.49 10.57 -5.85
CA LEU A 228 -8.62 9.84 -5.26
C LEU A 228 -9.78 9.65 -6.23
N VAL A 229 -10.01 10.61 -7.14
CA VAL A 229 -11.09 10.53 -8.12
C VAL A 229 -10.99 9.32 -9.07
N ASN A 230 -9.79 8.73 -9.20
CA ASN A 230 -9.55 7.55 -10.03
C ASN A 230 -9.26 6.29 -9.19
N ASP A 231 -9.26 6.39 -7.87
CA ASP A 231 -9.04 5.26 -6.95
C ASP A 231 -10.34 4.43 -6.81
N SER A 232 -10.21 3.17 -6.41
CA SER A 232 -11.37 2.33 -6.10
C SER A 232 -12.06 2.81 -4.82
N ARG A 233 -13.34 2.45 -4.61
CA ARG A 233 -14.04 2.77 -3.36
C ARG A 233 -13.24 2.34 -2.12
N HIS A 234 -12.74 1.10 -2.11
CA HIS A 234 -11.96 0.55 -1.01
C HIS A 234 -10.67 1.33 -0.74
N THR A 235 -9.99 1.76 -1.80
CA THR A 235 -8.78 2.57 -1.68
C THR A 235 -9.09 3.95 -1.12
N ILE A 236 -10.19 4.59 -1.54
CA ILE A 236 -10.64 5.89 -1.00
C ILE A 236 -10.99 5.74 0.48
N GLU A 237 -11.74 4.71 0.84
CA GLU A 237 -12.13 4.40 2.22
C GLU A 237 -10.90 4.22 3.12
N PHE A 238 -9.94 3.40 2.69
CA PHE A 238 -8.67 3.19 3.37
C PHE A 238 -7.92 4.52 3.59
N ILE A 239 -7.71 5.32 2.53
CA ILE A 239 -6.91 6.55 2.62
C ILE A 239 -7.56 7.56 3.55
N LEU A 240 -8.86 7.82 3.39
CA LEU A 240 -9.56 8.79 4.22
C LEU A 240 -9.69 8.30 5.67
N GLY A 241 -9.87 7.00 5.89
CA GLY A 241 -9.87 6.37 7.21
C GLY A 241 -8.54 6.50 7.95
N GLU A 242 -7.44 6.24 7.26
CA GLU A 242 -6.08 6.38 7.79
C GLU A 242 -5.77 7.85 8.15
N ILE A 243 -6.04 8.79 7.23
CA ILE A 243 -5.80 10.22 7.50
C ILE A 243 -6.68 10.71 8.66
N ARG A 244 -7.94 10.24 8.72
CA ARG A 244 -8.84 10.59 9.84
C ARG A 244 -8.27 10.14 11.17
N THR A 245 -7.92 8.86 11.27
CA THR A 245 -7.52 8.23 12.54
C THR A 245 -6.13 8.66 12.97
N ASN A 246 -5.19 8.70 12.03
CA ASN A 246 -3.76 8.84 12.32
C ASN A 246 -3.20 10.25 12.10
N ILE A 247 -4.03 11.20 11.64
CA ILE A 247 -3.67 12.63 11.55
C ILE A 247 -4.72 13.52 12.20
N ILE A 248 -5.97 13.46 11.74
CA ILE A 248 -6.99 14.44 12.14
C ILE A 248 -7.37 14.29 13.62
N MET A 249 -7.57 13.05 14.06
CA MET A 249 -8.02 12.74 15.42
C MET A 249 -6.89 12.75 16.45
N VAL A 250 -5.63 12.89 16.01
CA VAL A 250 -4.45 12.88 16.89
C VAL A 250 -4.35 14.21 17.66
N PRO A 251 -4.42 14.21 19.01
CA PRO A 251 -4.46 15.44 19.80
C PRO A 251 -3.26 16.38 19.63
N GLY A 252 -2.06 15.84 19.34
CA GLY A 252 -0.85 16.64 19.16
C GLY A 252 -0.71 17.31 17.79
N VAL A 253 -1.57 16.97 16.82
CA VAL A 253 -1.59 17.61 15.51
C VAL A 253 -2.39 18.91 15.60
N THR A 254 -1.71 20.04 15.43
CA THR A 254 -2.30 21.36 15.64
C THR A 254 -3.26 21.75 14.53
N LYS A 255 -4.08 22.78 14.77
CA LYS A 255 -4.94 23.37 13.73
C LYS A 255 -4.11 23.89 12.54
N THR A 256 -2.94 24.48 12.81
CA THR A 256 -2.02 24.95 11.77
C THR A 256 -1.49 23.81 10.91
N ASP A 257 -1.10 22.69 11.52
CA ASP A 257 -0.67 21.49 10.77
C ASP A 257 -1.80 21.02 9.82
N LYS A 258 -3.04 21.01 10.31
CA LYS A 258 -4.21 20.62 9.51
C LYS A 258 -4.51 21.61 8.39
N ILE A 259 -4.34 22.92 8.61
CA ILE A 259 -4.47 23.94 7.56
C ILE A 259 -3.46 23.71 6.43
N HIS A 260 -2.21 23.35 6.77
CA HIS A 260 -1.20 23.02 5.76
C HIS A 260 -1.53 21.75 4.98
N LEU A 261 -2.07 20.74 5.66
CA LEU A 261 -2.50 19.50 5.01
C LEU A 261 -3.71 19.71 4.10
N PHE A 262 -4.70 20.47 4.55
CA PHE A 262 -5.94 20.71 3.82
C PHE A 262 -5.94 22.12 3.22
N ASP A 263 -4.91 22.40 2.42
CA ASP A 263 -4.86 23.60 1.59
C ASP A 263 -5.97 23.60 0.51
N ASP A 264 -6.10 24.72 -0.21
CA ASP A 264 -7.10 24.87 -1.28
C ASP A 264 -7.03 23.75 -2.33
N ARG A 265 -5.84 23.25 -2.67
CA ARG A 265 -5.66 22.19 -3.68
C ARG A 265 -6.18 20.85 -3.19
N ASN A 266 -5.91 20.52 -1.93
CA ASN A 266 -6.33 19.26 -1.33
C ASN A 266 -7.83 19.27 -1.03
N LEU A 267 -8.37 20.39 -0.54
CA LEU A 267 -9.82 20.57 -0.37
C LEU A 267 -10.57 20.49 -1.70
N LYS A 268 -10.08 21.13 -2.78
CA LYS A 268 -10.67 20.98 -4.13
C LYS A 268 -10.68 19.54 -4.60
N SER A 269 -9.63 18.77 -4.29
CA SER A 269 -9.55 17.35 -4.64
C SER A 269 -10.58 16.51 -3.89
N LEU A 270 -10.81 16.81 -2.61
CA LEU A 270 -11.85 16.17 -1.80
C LEU A 270 -13.26 16.56 -2.27
N ILE A 271 -13.50 17.82 -2.63
CA ILE A 271 -14.79 18.26 -3.18
C ILE A 271 -15.15 17.49 -4.46
N ARG A 272 -14.16 17.22 -5.33
CA ARG A 272 -14.36 16.44 -6.56
C ARG A 272 -14.89 15.01 -6.31
N LEU A 273 -14.69 14.45 -5.11
CA LEU A 273 -15.22 13.12 -4.76
C LEU A 273 -16.73 13.07 -4.62
N TYR A 274 -17.41 14.20 -4.39
CA TYR A 274 -18.88 14.24 -4.45
C TYR A 274 -19.42 13.87 -5.84
N ASN A 275 -18.62 14.12 -6.88
CA ASN A 275 -18.91 13.79 -8.27
C ASN A 275 -18.13 12.58 -8.77
N TRP A 276 -17.67 11.70 -7.86
CA TRP A 276 -16.95 10.49 -8.24
C TRP A 276 -17.84 9.57 -9.08
N THR A 277 -17.35 9.13 -10.23
CA THR A 277 -18.10 8.28 -11.18
C THR A 277 -17.54 6.85 -11.28
N GLY A 278 -16.58 6.49 -10.43
CA GLY A 278 -15.83 5.24 -10.55
C GLY A 278 -14.50 5.41 -11.29
N GLN A 279 -13.77 4.30 -11.49
CA GLN A 279 -12.47 4.26 -12.17
C GLN A 279 -12.58 4.47 -13.70
N GLN A 280 -13.46 5.34 -14.18
CA GLN A 280 -13.94 5.40 -15.58
C GLN A 280 -12.83 5.70 -16.59
N LYS A 281 -11.95 6.68 -16.33
CA LYS A 281 -10.90 7.09 -17.29
C LYS A 281 -9.98 5.95 -17.73
N GLN A 282 -9.73 4.96 -16.86
CA GLN A 282 -8.94 3.80 -17.21
C GLN A 282 -9.77 2.64 -17.75
N LYS A 283 -11.06 2.52 -17.38
CA LYS A 283 -11.99 1.59 -18.02
C LYS A 283 -12.14 1.93 -19.51
N ASP A 284 -12.21 3.21 -19.87
CA ASP A 284 -12.33 3.64 -21.27
C ASP A 284 -11.10 3.29 -22.11
N ILE A 285 -9.89 3.42 -21.53
CA ILE A 285 -8.61 3.00 -22.14
C ILE A 285 -8.58 1.47 -22.33
N ILE A 286 -9.08 0.70 -21.37
CA ILE A 286 -9.15 -0.76 -21.46
C ILE A 286 -10.19 -1.18 -22.50
N LYS A 287 -11.36 -0.51 -22.56
CA LYS A 287 -12.41 -0.75 -23.57
C LYS A 287 -11.91 -0.46 -24.98
N THR A 288 -11.13 0.61 -25.19
CA THR A 288 -10.50 0.89 -26.50
C THR A 288 -9.47 -0.17 -26.90
N LYS A 289 -8.69 -0.72 -25.94
CA LYS A 289 -7.76 -1.83 -26.21
C LYS A 289 -8.46 -3.17 -26.45
N LYS A 290 -9.59 -3.43 -25.77
CA LYS A 290 -10.39 -4.65 -25.90
C LYS A 290 -11.32 -4.65 -27.12
N LYS A 291 -11.69 -3.51 -27.70
CA LYS A 291 -12.42 -3.48 -28.99
C LYS A 291 -11.69 -4.21 -30.15
N ASN A 292 -10.41 -4.54 -29.97
CA ASN A 292 -9.63 -5.37 -30.89
C ASN A 292 -9.68 -6.89 -30.58
N LYS A 293 -10.36 -7.32 -29.52
CA LYS A 293 -10.63 -8.73 -29.17
C LYS A 293 -12.05 -8.83 -28.61
N PHE A 294 -12.98 -9.27 -29.45
CA PHE A 294 -14.35 -9.61 -29.05
C PHE A 294 -14.32 -10.63 -27.93
N ASP A 295 -14.84 -10.25 -26.77
CA ASP A 295 -15.33 -11.22 -25.79
C ASP A 295 -16.54 -10.62 -25.10
N GLU A 296 -17.69 -11.23 -25.36
CA GLU A 296 -19.02 -10.92 -24.85
C GLU A 296 -19.26 -11.69 -23.56
N SER A 297 -19.46 -10.99 -22.45
CA SER A 297 -20.31 -11.38 -21.29
C SER A 297 -19.98 -10.51 -20.09
N LEU A 298 -20.59 -9.33 -20.01
CA LEU A 298 -20.73 -8.59 -18.76
C LEU A 298 -22.16 -8.10 -18.68
N ASP A 299 -22.90 -8.57 -17.67
CA ASP A 299 -24.24 -8.05 -17.36
C ASP A 299 -24.12 -6.59 -16.95
N PHE A 300 -24.52 -5.70 -17.87
CA PHE A 300 -24.37 -4.26 -17.71
C PHE A 300 -25.19 -3.72 -16.52
N ASP A 301 -26.35 -4.32 -16.26
CA ASP A 301 -27.28 -3.88 -15.21
C ASP A 301 -26.72 -4.09 -13.80
N GLU A 302 -26.11 -5.25 -13.52
CA GLU A 302 -25.48 -5.52 -12.20
C GLU A 302 -24.27 -4.63 -11.96
N MET A 303 -23.48 -4.35 -13.00
CA MET A 303 -22.34 -3.44 -12.91
C MET A 303 -22.78 -2.00 -12.64
N GLU A 304 -23.84 -1.54 -13.30
CA GLU A 304 -24.35 -0.18 -13.10
C GLU A 304 -24.96 0.00 -11.71
N VAL A 305 -25.70 -0.99 -11.20
CA VAL A 305 -26.24 -1.00 -9.84
C VAL A 305 -25.10 -0.96 -8.82
N LYS A 306 -24.08 -1.81 -8.96
CA LYS A 306 -22.91 -1.81 -8.07
C LYS A 306 -22.16 -0.48 -8.11
N GLU A 307 -21.96 0.10 -9.30
CA GLU A 307 -21.32 1.41 -9.43
C GLU A 307 -22.17 2.51 -8.77
N SER A 308 -23.49 2.46 -8.88
CA SER A 308 -24.38 3.42 -8.22
C SER A 308 -24.29 3.35 -6.69
N SER A 309 -24.23 2.14 -6.15
CA SER A 309 -24.02 1.89 -4.71
C SER A 309 -22.66 2.41 -4.26
N ASP A 310 -21.59 2.06 -4.98
CA ASP A 310 -20.23 2.51 -4.66
C ASP A 310 -20.12 4.04 -4.73
N ARG A 311 -20.82 4.71 -5.67
CA ARG A 311 -20.86 6.18 -5.75
C ARG A 311 -21.47 6.81 -4.51
N ASN A 312 -22.60 6.28 -4.04
CA ASN A 312 -23.25 6.78 -2.84
C ASN A 312 -22.37 6.57 -1.60
N GLU A 313 -21.67 5.43 -1.53
CA GLU A 313 -20.77 5.14 -0.43
C GLU A 313 -19.53 6.04 -0.41
N VAL A 314 -18.91 6.30 -1.57
CA VAL A 314 -17.81 7.28 -1.67
C VAL A 314 -18.27 8.67 -1.25
N ARG A 315 -19.47 9.11 -1.66
CA ARG A 315 -20.06 10.38 -1.22
C ARG A 315 -20.23 10.42 0.29
N ARG A 316 -20.77 9.35 0.89
CA ARG A 316 -20.98 9.25 2.34
C ARG A 316 -19.67 9.31 3.12
N ILE A 317 -18.66 8.55 2.68
CA ILE A 317 -17.32 8.54 3.29
C ILE A 317 -16.70 9.94 3.21
N ASN A 318 -16.69 10.55 2.03
CA ASN A 318 -16.13 11.89 1.83
C ASN A 318 -16.89 12.94 2.64
N HIS A 319 -18.22 12.87 2.69
CA HIS A 319 -19.05 13.78 3.48
C HIS A 319 -18.73 13.69 4.97
N THR A 320 -18.67 12.47 5.51
CA THR A 320 -18.31 12.24 6.92
C THR A 320 -16.92 12.81 7.23
N PHE A 321 -15.95 12.58 6.34
CA PHE A 321 -14.60 13.10 6.47
C PHE A 321 -14.57 14.64 6.44
N MET A 322 -15.26 15.27 5.49
CA MET A 322 -15.35 16.73 5.37
C MET A 322 -16.07 17.37 6.55
N MET A 323 -17.12 16.75 7.09
CA MET A 323 -17.80 17.24 8.29
C MET A 323 -16.86 17.30 9.49
N ILE A 324 -15.97 16.31 9.63
CA ILE A 324 -14.96 16.34 10.70
C ILE A 324 -13.96 17.47 10.46
N ILE A 325 -13.47 17.64 9.24
CA ILE A 325 -12.48 18.66 8.91
C ILE A 325 -13.06 20.07 9.09
N LEU A 326 -14.25 20.33 8.56
CA LEU A 326 -14.78 21.70 8.48
C LEU A 326 -15.55 22.11 9.75
N ASN A 327 -16.24 21.16 10.41
CA ASN A 327 -17.23 21.49 11.44
C ASN A 327 -16.88 20.98 12.84
N SER A 328 -15.87 20.12 12.99
CA SER A 328 -15.49 19.63 14.32
C SER A 328 -14.76 20.70 15.12
N LYS A 329 -15.33 21.12 16.25
CA LYS A 329 -14.66 22.04 17.19
C LYS A 329 -13.36 21.46 17.77
N ASN A 330 -13.35 20.14 17.96
CA ASN A 330 -12.24 19.42 18.61
C ASN A 330 -11.15 19.02 17.60
N TYR A 331 -11.55 18.57 16.41
CA TYR A 331 -10.62 17.96 15.46
C TYR A 331 -10.46 18.73 14.15
N GLY A 332 -11.38 19.64 13.84
CA GLY A 332 -11.45 20.34 12.57
C GLY A 332 -10.51 21.53 12.46
N ILE A 333 -10.45 22.03 11.24
CA ILE A 333 -9.89 23.32 10.86
C ILE A 333 -11.00 24.34 11.09
N ASN A 334 -10.96 24.98 12.24
CA ASN A 334 -11.91 26.06 12.50
C ASN A 334 -11.51 27.24 11.60
N PHE A 335 -12.26 27.48 10.53
CA PHE A 335 -12.11 28.72 9.77
C PHE A 335 -12.57 29.85 10.69
N PHE A 336 -11.61 30.59 11.25
CA PHE A 336 -11.87 31.90 11.80
C PHE A 336 -12.15 32.82 10.61
N ASP A 337 -13.37 32.76 10.09
CA ASP A 337 -13.85 33.76 9.17
C ASP A 337 -14.21 35.00 9.99
N THR A 338 -13.40 36.04 9.87
CA THR A 338 -13.69 37.35 10.47
C THR A 338 -15.01 37.94 9.96
N ASN A 339 -15.55 37.46 8.83
CA ASN A 339 -16.86 37.85 8.31
C ASN A 339 -18.04 37.08 8.92
N PHE A 340 -17.81 35.95 9.59
CA PHE A 340 -18.89 35.09 10.12
C PHE A 340 -18.77 34.75 11.62
N GLY A 341 -17.95 35.49 12.39
CA GLY A 341 -17.86 35.28 13.85
C GLY A 341 -17.37 36.48 14.68
N THR A 342 -18.32 37.22 15.25
CA THR A 342 -18.23 37.99 16.52
C THR A 342 -16.96 38.79 16.82
N SER A 343 -16.56 39.70 15.93
CA SER A 343 -15.77 40.86 16.35
C SER A 343 -16.23 42.12 15.61
N THR A 344 -16.36 43.21 16.36
CA THR A 344 -17.08 44.45 16.04
C THR A 344 -16.39 45.37 15.01
N LYS A 345 -15.69 44.84 14.00
CA LYS A 345 -15.11 45.68 12.93
C LYS A 345 -15.17 45.01 11.56
N ILE A 346 -16.10 45.49 10.76
CA ILE A 346 -16.29 45.19 9.33
C ILE A 346 -15.20 45.91 8.53
N ILE A 347 -14.41 45.17 7.76
CA ILE A 347 -13.80 45.65 6.49
C ILE A 347 -13.89 44.49 5.50
N GLU A 348 -14.54 44.77 4.36
CA GLU A 348 -14.79 43.86 3.24
C GLU A 348 -13.49 43.25 2.68
N ILE A 349 -13.55 41.99 2.23
CA ILE A 349 -13.11 41.50 0.90
C ILE A 349 -13.29 39.96 0.83
N GLY A 350 -14.10 39.50 -0.14
CA GLY A 350 -13.63 38.51 -1.13
C GLY A 350 -13.84 37.00 -0.95
N THR A 351 -15.03 36.49 -0.61
CA THR A 351 -15.38 35.06 -0.85
C THR A 351 -16.85 34.81 -1.21
N LYS A 352 -17.48 35.71 -1.96
CA LYS A 352 -18.74 35.39 -2.67
C LYS A 352 -18.45 34.61 -3.95
N HIS A 353 -18.28 33.28 -3.91
CA HIS A 353 -18.60 32.49 -5.12
C HIS A 353 -18.81 30.97 -5.02
N TYR A 354 -18.79 30.30 -3.86
CA TYR A 354 -18.86 28.82 -3.89
C TYR A 354 -19.88 28.12 -2.99
N LEU A 355 -20.85 28.84 -2.39
CA LEU A 355 -21.85 28.19 -1.52
C LEU A 355 -23.32 28.61 -1.74
N PHE A 356 -23.69 29.12 -2.91
CA PHE A 356 -25.10 29.30 -3.28
C PHE A 356 -25.40 28.68 -4.64
N LEU A 357 -25.51 27.36 -4.66
CA LEU A 357 -26.22 26.61 -5.70
C LEU A 357 -26.98 25.49 -5.02
N GLU A 358 -28.00 25.85 -4.25
CA GLU A 358 -29.17 25.02 -3.92
C GLU A 358 -30.13 25.89 -3.10
N GLN A 359 -30.85 26.76 -3.79
CA GLN A 359 -32.19 27.27 -3.44
C GLN A 359 -32.60 28.30 -4.49
N GLU A 360 -33.03 27.81 -5.66
CA GLU A 360 -33.96 28.53 -6.53
C GLU A 360 -34.53 27.51 -7.54
N SER A 361 -35.56 26.81 -7.08
CA SER A 361 -36.53 26.12 -7.92
C SER A 361 -37.88 26.21 -7.22
N ASN A 362 -38.59 27.30 -7.51
CA ASN A 362 -40.05 27.33 -7.56
C ASN A 362 -40.45 27.32 -9.03
#